data_AF-A0AAW6ERH9-F1
#
_entry.id   AF-A0AAW6ERH9-F1
#
_cell.length_a   1.000
_cell.length_b   1.000
_cell.length_c   1.000
_cell.angle_alpha   90.00
_cell.angle_beta   90.00
_cell.angle_gamma   90.00
#
_symmetry.space_group_name_H-M   'P 1'
#
loop_
_entity.id
_entity.type
_entity.pdbx_description
1 polymer ?
#
loop_
_entity_poly.entity_id
_entity_poly.type
_entity_poly.pdbx_seq_one_letter_code
_entity_poly.pdbx_strand_id
1 'polypeptide(L)'
;MVNASFRQLEIGQRIKIKSNVYKIISYIVYKDEEGSTFIEYEILSDNNSVLWLSVGISYDYLYLFKETHQKSENTLYKSGYKLKEDLKAEVTNFYKADVDLYEKVVFKEYEHKESKKIFSVEIWEDEVTYCESIEVDNIEILQDDYIEENNPKKEQKKVQYLKYALLLSIPIIILIVYMFISDKNFIQNYLKNNSSKYTYYTSITSDANSKLKADVYYTSMSMDESAKDIIDKATTLIEEVQSSDDEYSVAILTKDEYAVVYIGMDDKTYIQVCPREYMYVSNNDLYNTSHSSSNVYYRDFYYTFGYRNDYSKYKRRISPFNTYKGNIVSQDFNNKYRELQTSNQSVKRGSVFSRTSSGGGLSSGK
;
A
#
# COMPACT_ATOMS: atom_id res chain seq x y z
N MET A 1 -34.66 7.02 -4.96
CA MET A 1 -35.03 7.23 -3.54
C MET A 1 -34.21 6.30 -2.69
N VAL A 2 -33.01 6.77 -2.35
CA VAL A 2 -32.11 6.13 -1.40
C VAL A 2 -32.81 6.17 -0.05
N ASN A 3 -32.96 5.01 0.59
CA ASN A 3 -33.53 4.93 1.93
C ASN A 3 -32.72 5.84 2.88
N ALA A 4 -33.38 6.70 3.64
CA ALA A 4 -32.74 7.63 4.58
C ALA A 4 -31.76 6.93 5.53
N SER A 5 -31.98 5.64 5.80
CA SER A 5 -31.09 4.79 6.60
C SER A 5 -29.68 4.61 6.02
N PHE A 6 -29.46 4.81 4.71
CA PHE A 6 -28.12 4.74 4.10
C PHE A 6 -27.30 6.02 4.26
N ARG A 7 -27.94 7.14 4.61
CA ARG A 7 -27.26 8.44 4.77
C ARG A 7 -26.46 8.53 6.07
N GLN A 8 -26.58 7.53 6.94
CA GLN A 8 -25.85 7.43 8.19
C GLN A 8 -25.72 5.96 8.60
N LEU A 9 -24.85 5.23 7.90
CA LEU A 9 -24.43 3.90 8.33
C LEU A 9 -23.38 3.99 9.43
N GLU A 10 -23.47 3.11 10.43
CA GLU A 10 -22.54 3.06 11.55
C GLU A 10 -21.39 2.10 11.28
N ILE A 11 -20.22 2.40 11.87
CA ILE A 11 -19.09 1.47 11.85
C ILE A 11 -19.50 0.16 12.51
N GLY A 12 -19.24 -0.92 11.79
CA GLY A 12 -19.57 -2.27 12.21
C GLY A 12 -20.99 -2.74 11.87
N GLN A 13 -21.84 -1.85 11.36
CA GLN A 13 -23.13 -2.22 10.81
C GLN A 13 -22.96 -3.18 9.63
N ARG A 14 -23.89 -4.12 9.49
CA ARG A 14 -23.88 -5.08 8.39
C ARG A 14 -24.91 -4.71 7.34
N ILE A 15 -24.49 -4.78 6.09
CA ILE A 15 -25.35 -4.61 4.92
C ILE A 15 -25.24 -5.86 4.05
N LYS A 16 -26.32 -6.24 3.41
CA LYS A 16 -26.39 -7.35 2.47
C LYS A 16 -26.56 -6.80 1.07
N ILE A 17 -25.68 -7.24 0.19
CA ILE A 17 -25.68 -6.87 -1.23
C ILE A 17 -25.73 -8.18 -2.00
N LYS A 18 -26.83 -8.42 -2.72
CA LYS A 18 -27.15 -9.71 -3.34
C LYS A 18 -27.12 -10.84 -2.28
N SER A 19 -26.23 -11.83 -2.43
CA SER A 19 -26.06 -12.95 -1.52
C SER A 19 -24.98 -12.74 -0.45
N ASN A 20 -24.24 -11.63 -0.51
CA ASN A 20 -23.06 -11.41 0.31
C ASN A 20 -23.34 -10.38 1.42
N VAL A 21 -22.85 -10.67 2.62
CA VAL A 21 -22.90 -9.76 3.76
C VAL A 21 -21.58 -9.00 3.84
N TYR A 22 -21.68 -7.70 4.05
CA TYR A 22 -20.56 -6.79 4.23
C TYR A 22 -20.72 -6.05 5.54
N LYS A 23 -19.59 -5.69 6.15
CA LYS A 23 -19.50 -4.86 7.35
C LYS A 23 -18.90 -3.51 6.99
N ILE A 24 -19.46 -2.43 7.52
CA ILE A 24 -18.87 -1.09 7.38
C ILE A 24 -17.61 -1.01 8.24
N ILE A 25 -16.46 -0.69 7.64
CA ILE A 25 -15.17 -0.68 8.35
C ILE A 25 -14.49 0.69 8.39
N SER A 26 -14.80 1.57 7.44
CA SER A 26 -14.26 2.92 7.29
C SER A 26 -15.27 3.81 6.56
N TYR A 27 -15.13 5.13 6.69
CA TYR A 27 -15.86 6.09 5.86
C TYR A 27 -15.07 7.38 5.63
N ILE A 28 -15.40 8.08 4.55
CA ILE A 28 -14.97 9.45 4.26
C ILE A 28 -16.21 10.27 3.91
N VAL A 29 -16.34 11.46 4.50
CA VAL A 29 -17.41 12.41 4.24
C VAL A 29 -16.84 13.59 3.48
N TYR A 30 -17.43 13.86 2.32
CA TYR A 30 -17.00 14.89 1.42
C TYR A 30 -17.99 16.04 1.38
N LYS A 31 -17.47 17.22 1.07
CA LYS A 31 -18.26 18.40 0.70
C LYS A 31 -17.70 18.99 -0.59
N ASP A 32 -18.55 19.20 -1.58
CA ASP A 32 -18.14 19.82 -2.83
C ASP A 32 -18.14 21.36 -2.79
N GLU A 33 -17.68 21.97 -3.88
CA GLU A 33 -17.62 23.43 -4.04
C GLU A 33 -19.02 24.10 -3.99
N GLU A 34 -20.10 23.36 -4.28
CA GLU A 34 -21.49 23.84 -4.17
C GLU A 34 -22.08 23.67 -2.76
N GLY A 35 -21.32 23.02 -1.86
CA GLY A 35 -21.70 22.76 -0.48
C GLY A 35 -22.55 21.50 -0.29
N SER A 36 -22.71 20.70 -1.33
CA SER A 36 -23.37 19.41 -1.25
C SER A 36 -22.46 18.36 -0.62
N THR A 37 -23.06 17.35 0.01
CA THR A 37 -22.33 16.35 0.78
C THR A 37 -22.65 14.93 0.33
N PHE A 38 -21.65 14.07 0.43
CA PHE A 38 -21.76 12.64 0.16
C PHE A 38 -20.78 11.87 1.04
N ILE A 39 -21.05 10.58 1.24
CA ILE A 39 -20.24 9.69 2.07
C ILE A 39 -19.81 8.50 1.23
N GLU A 40 -18.53 8.16 1.30
CA GLU A 40 -18.03 6.88 0.83
C GLU A 40 -17.73 5.97 2.01
N TYR A 41 -18.41 4.82 2.06
CA TYR A 41 -18.17 3.78 3.04
C TYR A 41 -17.31 2.67 2.45
N GLU A 42 -16.25 2.29 3.16
CA GLU A 42 -15.53 1.06 2.87
C GLU A 42 -16.26 -0.12 3.51
N ILE A 43 -16.60 -1.12 2.70
CA ILE A 43 -17.36 -2.28 3.13
C ILE A 43 -16.57 -3.57 2.89
N LEU A 44 -16.50 -4.42 3.91
CA LEU A 44 -15.71 -5.66 3.90
C LEU A 44 -16.62 -6.87 4.06
N SER A 45 -16.51 -7.82 3.14
CA SER A 45 -17.19 -9.11 3.24
C SER A 45 -16.37 -10.14 4.01
N ASP A 46 -17.03 -11.22 4.44
CA ASP A 46 -16.41 -12.33 5.18
C ASP A 46 -15.29 -13.03 4.39
N ASN A 47 -15.31 -12.96 3.05
CA ASN A 47 -14.26 -13.50 2.19
C ASN A 47 -13.12 -12.49 1.91
N ASN A 48 -13.08 -11.38 2.66
CA ASN A 48 -12.14 -10.27 2.51
C ASN A 48 -12.25 -9.47 1.19
N SER A 49 -13.37 -9.54 0.47
CA SER A 49 -13.59 -8.61 -0.65
C SER A 49 -14.00 -7.23 -0.12
N VAL A 50 -13.29 -6.20 -0.60
CA VAL A 50 -13.53 -4.78 -0.29
C VAL A 50 -14.28 -4.13 -1.43
N LEU A 51 -15.30 -3.33 -1.10
CA LEU A 51 -16.02 -2.47 -2.01
C LEU A 51 -16.23 -1.09 -1.37
N TRP A 52 -16.59 -0.10 -2.19
CA TRP A 52 -16.86 1.26 -1.75
C TRP A 52 -18.31 1.60 -2.03
N LEU A 53 -19.08 1.89 -0.99
CA LEU A 53 -20.46 2.33 -1.12
C LEU A 53 -20.50 3.85 -1.03
N SER A 54 -20.70 4.51 -2.16
CA SER A 54 -20.85 5.96 -2.26
C SER A 54 -22.32 6.34 -2.17
N VAL A 55 -22.65 7.22 -1.22
CA VAL A 55 -24.01 7.64 -0.89
C VAL A 55 -24.08 9.16 -0.93
N GLY A 56 -24.83 9.69 -1.89
CA GLY A 56 -25.12 11.12 -1.94
C GLY A 56 -26.13 11.51 -0.85
N ILE A 57 -25.75 12.45 0.02
CA ILE A 57 -26.67 13.00 1.03
C ILE A 57 -27.55 14.07 0.37
N SER A 58 -26.92 14.96 -0.42
CA SER A 58 -27.60 16.04 -1.16
C SER A 58 -28.21 15.56 -2.48
N TYR A 59 -27.55 14.62 -3.14
CA TYR A 59 -27.96 14.04 -4.42
C TYR A 59 -28.42 12.62 -4.15
N ASP A 60 -29.68 12.29 -4.41
CA ASP A 60 -30.27 11.00 -4.05
C ASP A 60 -29.72 9.84 -4.92
N TYR A 61 -28.43 9.51 -4.75
CA TYR A 61 -27.73 8.44 -5.44
C TYR A 61 -27.06 7.48 -4.46
N LEU A 62 -26.88 6.26 -4.95
CA LEU A 62 -26.17 5.20 -4.26
C LEU A 62 -25.42 4.38 -5.30
N TYR A 63 -24.10 4.40 -5.22
CA TYR A 63 -23.22 3.67 -6.12
C TYR A 63 -22.34 2.72 -5.33
N LEU A 64 -22.15 1.51 -5.88
CA LEU A 64 -21.20 0.55 -5.35
C LEU A 64 -20.02 0.47 -6.29
N PHE A 65 -18.84 0.79 -5.80
CA PHE A 65 -17.62 0.80 -6.57
C PHE A 65 -16.70 -0.34 -6.16
N LYS A 66 -15.99 -0.86 -7.15
CA LYS A 66 -14.84 -1.72 -6.96
C LYS A 66 -13.64 -1.05 -7.58
N GLU A 67 -12.57 -0.99 -6.80
CA GLU A 67 -11.28 -0.53 -7.29
C GLU A 67 -10.80 -1.38 -8.48
N THR A 68 -10.20 -0.72 -9.47
CA THR A 68 -9.81 -1.30 -10.74
C THR A 68 -8.51 -0.68 -11.24
N HIS A 69 -8.01 -1.20 -12.36
CA HIS A 69 -6.77 -0.72 -12.95
C HIS A 69 -6.96 0.63 -13.65
N GLN A 70 -5.88 1.40 -13.73
CA GLN A 70 -5.82 2.61 -14.51
C GLN A 70 -6.29 2.37 -15.95
N LYS A 71 -7.18 3.25 -16.43
CA LYS A 71 -7.54 3.34 -17.85
C LYS A 71 -7.24 4.76 -18.32
N SER A 72 -6.46 4.86 -19.40
CA SER A 72 -6.26 6.16 -20.05
C SER A 72 -7.60 6.72 -20.53
N GLU A 73 -7.72 8.04 -20.57
CA GLU A 73 -8.94 8.70 -21.00
C GLU A 73 -9.34 8.29 -22.43
N ASN A 74 -8.36 8.15 -23.32
CA ASN A 74 -8.57 7.66 -24.68
C ASN A 74 -9.10 6.23 -24.71
N THR A 75 -8.60 5.36 -23.80
CA THR A 75 -9.13 3.99 -23.64
C THR A 75 -10.59 4.02 -23.20
N LEU A 76 -10.95 4.86 -22.23
CA LEU A 76 -12.33 5.03 -21.76
C LEU A 76 -13.26 5.46 -22.92
N TYR A 77 -12.86 6.48 -23.68
CA TYR A 77 -13.65 6.95 -24.83
C TYR A 77 -13.85 5.87 -25.89
N LYS A 78 -12.79 5.11 -26.23
CA LYS A 78 -12.86 3.99 -27.17
C LYS A 78 -13.75 2.86 -26.66
N SER A 79 -13.74 2.62 -25.34
CA SER A 79 -14.59 1.64 -24.67
C SER A 79 -16.01 2.14 -24.40
N GLY A 80 -16.44 3.25 -25.02
CA GLY A 80 -17.83 3.71 -24.95
C GLY A 80 -18.19 4.58 -23.75
N TYR A 81 -17.23 4.90 -22.88
CA TYR A 81 -17.41 5.85 -21.78
C TYR A 81 -17.34 7.30 -22.28
N LYS A 82 -17.99 8.21 -21.55
CA LYS A 82 -17.91 9.66 -21.74
C LYS A 82 -17.82 10.36 -20.39
N LEU A 83 -17.05 11.44 -20.31
CA LEU A 83 -17.01 12.28 -19.12
C LEU A 83 -18.43 12.79 -18.85
N LYS A 84 -18.91 12.51 -17.63
CA LYS A 84 -20.22 12.91 -17.12
C LYS A 84 -20.07 14.04 -16.12
N GLU A 85 -19.09 13.92 -15.23
CA GLU A 85 -18.87 14.88 -14.13
C GLU A 85 -17.39 15.06 -13.84
N ASP A 86 -17.03 16.29 -13.46
CA ASP A 86 -15.71 16.70 -12.95
C ASP A 86 -15.99 17.52 -11.68
N LEU A 87 -15.89 16.88 -10.52
CA LEU A 87 -16.31 17.41 -9.23
C LEU A 87 -15.09 17.57 -8.33
N LYS A 88 -14.96 18.73 -7.70
CA LYS A 88 -13.97 18.95 -6.64
C LYS A 88 -14.64 18.89 -5.29
N ALA A 89 -14.03 18.18 -4.36
CA ALA A 89 -14.51 18.08 -3.00
C ALA A 89 -13.38 18.18 -1.98
N GLU A 90 -13.76 18.44 -0.74
CA GLU A 90 -12.89 18.42 0.43
C GLU A 90 -13.40 17.43 1.48
N VAL A 91 -12.47 16.83 2.21
CA VAL A 91 -12.78 15.93 3.32
C VAL A 91 -13.25 16.75 4.52
N THR A 92 -14.45 16.44 5.03
CA THR A 92 -15.04 17.14 6.19
C THR A 92 -15.11 16.27 7.44
N ASN A 93 -15.09 14.95 7.28
CA ASN A 93 -15.06 13.96 8.37
C ASN A 93 -14.60 12.61 7.81
N PHE A 94 -14.01 11.75 8.64
CA PHE A 94 -13.63 10.39 8.24
C PHE A 94 -13.43 9.49 9.46
N TYR A 95 -13.43 8.19 9.24
CA TYR A 95 -13.07 7.19 10.25
C TYR A 95 -12.20 6.10 9.63
N LYS A 96 -10.96 5.94 10.11
CA LYS A 96 -10.00 4.93 9.64
C LYS A 96 -9.75 4.94 8.12
N ALA A 97 -9.80 6.12 7.51
CA ALA A 97 -9.34 6.35 6.14
C ALA A 97 -8.01 7.11 6.17
N ASP A 98 -7.16 6.91 5.16
CA ASP A 98 -5.89 7.62 5.00
C ASP A 98 -6.12 8.97 4.30
N VAL A 99 -6.83 9.86 4.99
CA VAL A 99 -7.11 11.22 4.52
C VAL A 99 -6.98 12.18 5.68
N ASP A 100 -6.68 13.44 5.39
CA ASP A 100 -6.67 14.53 6.35
C ASP A 100 -7.94 15.38 6.23
N LEU A 101 -8.34 16.01 7.34
CA LEU A 101 -9.41 17.00 7.28
C LEU A 101 -9.01 18.13 6.33
N TYR A 102 -9.95 18.53 5.47
CA TYR A 102 -9.78 19.53 4.41
C TYR A 102 -8.86 19.12 3.27
N GLU A 103 -8.42 17.86 3.22
CA GLU A 103 -7.74 17.32 2.04
C GLU A 103 -8.67 17.39 0.82
N LYS A 104 -8.10 17.75 -0.33
CA LYS A 104 -8.86 18.00 -1.55
C LYS A 104 -8.72 16.83 -2.50
N VAL A 105 -9.82 16.52 -3.16
CA VAL A 105 -9.91 15.46 -4.17
C VAL A 105 -10.68 15.98 -5.39
N VAL A 106 -10.26 15.55 -6.57
CA VAL A 106 -10.99 15.76 -7.82
C VAL A 106 -11.53 14.44 -8.32
N PHE A 107 -12.85 14.32 -8.40
CA PHE A 107 -13.56 13.19 -8.99
C PHE A 107 -13.85 13.46 -10.46
N LYS A 108 -13.38 12.57 -11.33
CA LYS A 108 -13.80 12.52 -12.73
C LYS A 108 -14.62 11.28 -12.98
N GLU A 109 -15.92 11.46 -13.17
CA GLU A 109 -16.83 10.35 -13.44
C GLU A 109 -17.12 10.23 -14.93
N TYR A 110 -16.91 9.02 -15.45
CA TYR A 110 -17.21 8.66 -16.83
C TYR A 110 -18.38 7.68 -16.86
N GLU A 111 -19.41 7.95 -17.66
CA GLU A 111 -20.56 7.07 -17.83
C GLU A 111 -20.48 6.32 -19.17
N HIS A 112 -20.68 5.01 -19.13
CA HIS A 112 -20.78 4.18 -20.32
C HIS A 112 -22.13 4.41 -21.01
N LYS A 113 -22.10 4.70 -22.32
CA LYS A 113 -23.30 5.08 -23.10
C LYS A 113 -24.46 4.09 -23.00
N GLU A 114 -24.16 2.80 -23.05
CA GLU A 114 -25.17 1.72 -23.07
C GLU A 114 -25.48 1.20 -21.67
N SER A 115 -24.49 0.61 -20.99
CA SER A 115 -24.66 -0.04 -19.68
C SER A 115 -24.90 0.91 -18.51
N LYS A 116 -24.72 2.23 -18.68
CA LYS A 116 -24.81 3.22 -17.60
C LYS A 116 -23.85 3.01 -16.42
N LYS A 117 -22.85 2.12 -16.60
CA LYS A 117 -21.77 1.96 -15.62
C LYS A 117 -20.97 3.25 -15.49
N ILE A 118 -20.58 3.54 -14.27
CA ILE A 118 -19.71 4.66 -13.92
C ILE A 118 -18.28 4.15 -13.74
N PHE A 119 -17.33 4.85 -14.33
CA PHE A 119 -15.91 4.71 -14.07
C PHE A 119 -15.46 6.01 -13.40
N SER A 120 -15.05 5.93 -12.13
CA SER A 120 -14.64 7.08 -11.33
C SER A 120 -13.12 7.12 -11.22
N VAL A 121 -12.55 8.31 -11.39
CA VAL A 121 -11.13 8.61 -11.16
C VAL A 121 -11.06 9.64 -10.05
N GLU A 122 -10.45 9.30 -8.93
CA GLU A 122 -10.27 10.21 -7.80
C GLU A 122 -8.80 10.66 -7.81
N ILE A 123 -8.56 11.97 -7.93
CA ILE A 123 -7.23 12.57 -8.02
C ILE A 123 -6.98 13.32 -6.71
N TRP A 124 -6.02 12.82 -5.94
CA TRP A 124 -5.54 13.37 -4.68
C TRP A 124 -4.24 14.14 -4.91
N GLU A 125 -3.66 14.73 -3.85
CA GLU A 125 -2.40 15.49 -3.98
C GLU A 125 -1.22 14.59 -4.38
N ASP A 126 -1.18 13.37 -3.86
CA ASP A 126 -0.09 12.41 -4.00
C ASP A 126 -0.47 11.12 -4.72
N GLU A 127 -1.77 10.86 -4.93
CA GLU A 127 -2.24 9.63 -5.56
C GLU A 127 -3.44 9.81 -6.52
N VAL A 128 -3.66 8.79 -7.36
CA VAL A 128 -4.85 8.70 -8.23
C VAL A 128 -5.45 7.31 -8.09
N THR A 129 -6.73 7.24 -7.74
CA THR A 129 -7.47 5.98 -7.62
C THR A 129 -8.45 5.81 -8.77
N TYR A 130 -8.71 4.54 -9.12
CA TYR A 130 -9.58 4.17 -10.23
C TYR A 130 -10.61 3.17 -9.74
N CYS A 131 -11.89 3.47 -9.96
CA CYS A 131 -13.02 2.68 -9.49
C CYS A 131 -14.01 2.44 -10.63
N GLU A 132 -14.58 1.25 -10.71
CA GLU A 132 -15.68 0.94 -11.64
C GLU A 132 -16.92 0.51 -10.85
N SER A 133 -18.08 1.04 -11.24
CA SER A 133 -19.34 0.76 -10.56
C SER A 133 -19.80 -0.67 -10.83
N ILE A 134 -20.29 -1.33 -9.79
CA ILE A 134 -21.02 -2.57 -9.86
C ILE A 134 -22.51 -2.26 -9.90
N GLU A 135 -23.21 -2.94 -10.81
CA GLU A 135 -24.66 -2.88 -10.86
C GLU A 135 -25.27 -3.62 -9.65
N VAL A 136 -26.11 -2.89 -8.91
CA VAL A 136 -26.76 -3.36 -7.70
C VAL A 136 -28.25 -3.11 -7.81
N ASP A 137 -29.03 -4.19 -7.70
CA ASP A 137 -30.49 -4.09 -7.75
C ASP A 137 -31.08 -3.86 -6.35
N ASN A 138 -30.44 -4.38 -5.29
CA ASN A 138 -30.90 -4.25 -3.90
C ASN A 138 -29.73 -4.24 -2.90
N ILE A 139 -29.75 -3.29 -1.97
CA ILE A 139 -28.95 -3.28 -0.74
C ILE A 139 -29.91 -3.32 0.45
N GLU A 140 -29.69 -4.25 1.37
CA GLU A 140 -30.48 -4.40 2.59
C GLU A 140 -29.60 -4.09 3.80
N ILE A 141 -30.05 -3.21 4.69
CA ILE A 141 -29.41 -3.03 5.99
C ILE A 141 -29.87 -4.18 6.88
N LEU A 142 -28.93 -4.95 7.43
CA LEU A 142 -29.26 -5.98 8.40
C LEU A 142 -29.47 -5.30 9.75
N GLN A 143 -30.68 -5.38 10.29
CA GLN A 143 -30.91 -5.06 11.70
C GLN A 143 -30.23 -6.13 12.53
N ASP A 144 -29.02 -5.82 12.96
CA ASP A 144 -28.47 -6.47 14.13
C ASP A 144 -29.14 -5.84 15.33
N ASP A 145 -29.66 -6.65 16.24
CA ASP A 145 -30.10 -6.17 17.55
C ASP A 145 -28.94 -5.41 18.17
N TYR A 146 -29.05 -4.09 18.15
CA TYR A 146 -28.17 -3.19 18.86
C TYR A 146 -28.36 -3.51 20.34
N ILE A 147 -27.50 -4.37 20.89
CA ILE A 147 -27.38 -4.48 22.34
C ILE A 147 -26.73 -3.16 22.74
N GLU A 148 -27.57 -2.18 23.08
CA GLU A 148 -27.15 -1.05 23.92
C GLU A 148 -26.28 -1.65 25.02
N GLU A 149 -25.02 -1.24 25.11
CA GLU A 149 -24.25 -1.37 26.33
C GLU A 149 -25.03 -0.61 27.41
N ASN A 150 -25.94 -1.33 28.07
CA ASN A 150 -26.60 -0.90 29.27
C ASN A 150 -25.48 -0.56 30.26
N ASN A 151 -25.23 0.74 30.44
CA ASN A 151 -24.41 1.28 31.51
C ASN A 151 -24.83 0.59 32.81
N PRO A 152 -24.03 -0.36 33.35
CA PRO A 152 -24.43 -1.03 34.56
C PRO A 152 -24.28 0.01 35.66
N LYS A 153 -25.41 0.39 36.27
CA LYS A 153 -25.38 1.00 37.58
C LYS A 153 -24.44 0.18 38.45
N LYS A 154 -23.41 0.83 38.97
CA LYS A 154 -22.39 0.24 39.85
C LYS A 154 -23.06 -0.54 40.97
N GLU A 155 -23.12 -1.86 40.84
CA GLU A 155 -23.18 -2.75 41.98
C GLU A 155 -21.97 -3.67 41.98
N GLN A 156 -21.18 -3.47 43.02
CA GLN A 156 -19.94 -4.17 43.31
C GLN A 156 -20.21 -5.65 43.55
N LYS A 157 -19.81 -6.54 42.63
CA LYS A 157 -19.44 -7.92 43.01
C LYS A 157 -18.12 -8.34 42.38
N LYS A 158 -17.24 -8.78 43.26
CA LYS A 158 -15.79 -8.94 43.12
C LYS A 158 -15.39 -10.10 42.22
N VAL A 159 -14.51 -9.78 41.26
CA VAL A 159 -13.18 -10.38 41.03
C VAL A 159 -13.03 -11.88 41.32
N GLN A 160 -13.36 -12.73 40.34
CA GLN A 160 -12.76 -14.09 40.28
C GLN A 160 -12.54 -14.61 38.85
N TYR A 161 -13.28 -14.12 37.85
CA TYR A 161 -13.20 -14.60 36.46
C TYR A 161 -12.19 -13.84 35.57
N LEU A 162 -11.74 -12.64 35.97
CA LEU A 162 -10.79 -11.84 35.19
C LEU A 162 -9.39 -12.46 35.09
N LYS A 163 -8.97 -13.29 36.05
CA LYS A 163 -7.62 -13.89 36.04
C LYS A 163 -7.45 -14.95 34.95
N TYR A 164 -8.52 -15.66 34.59
CA TYR A 164 -8.45 -16.73 33.58
C TYR A 164 -8.67 -16.21 32.15
N ALA A 165 -9.50 -15.17 31.97
CA ALA A 165 -9.68 -14.52 30.67
C ALA A 165 -8.41 -13.75 30.21
N LEU A 166 -7.67 -13.15 31.14
CA LEU A 166 -6.41 -12.46 30.86
C LEU A 166 -5.28 -13.43 30.49
N LEU A 167 -5.32 -14.67 30.97
CA LEU A 167 -4.29 -15.69 30.72
C LEU A 167 -4.46 -16.38 29.36
N LEU A 168 -5.70 -16.50 28.88
CA LEU A 168 -6.04 -17.07 27.57
C LEU A 168 -5.92 -16.06 26.42
N SER A 169 -6.03 -14.76 26.70
CA SER A 169 -5.87 -13.72 25.68
C SER A 169 -4.41 -13.47 25.31
N ILE A 170 -3.46 -13.70 26.21
CA ILE A 170 -2.02 -13.51 25.96
C ILE A 170 -1.49 -14.35 24.78
N PRO A 171 -1.73 -15.68 24.67
CA PRO A 171 -1.26 -16.44 23.52
C PRO A 171 -1.93 -16.02 22.20
N ILE A 172 -3.20 -15.59 22.24
CA ILE A 172 -3.94 -15.11 21.07
C ILE A 172 -3.40 -13.74 20.62
N ILE A 173 -3.11 -12.84 21.56
CA ILE A 173 -2.49 -11.54 21.28
C ILE A 173 -1.06 -11.74 20.77
N ILE A 174 -0.29 -12.69 21.31
CA ILE A 174 1.04 -13.03 20.80
C ILE A 174 0.95 -13.58 19.37
N LEU A 175 -0.04 -14.42 19.05
CA LEU A 175 -0.30 -14.94 17.70
C LEU A 175 -0.69 -13.84 16.71
N ILE A 176 -1.58 -12.92 17.13
CA ILE A 176 -1.98 -11.75 16.33
C ILE A 176 -0.79 -10.82 16.12
N VAL A 177 -0.01 -10.53 17.16
CA VAL A 177 1.22 -9.74 17.05
C VAL A 177 2.21 -10.41 16.10
N TYR A 178 2.35 -11.74 16.12
CA TYR A 178 3.18 -12.49 15.17
C TYR A 178 2.70 -12.37 13.72
N MET A 179 1.40 -12.34 13.46
CA MET A 179 0.85 -12.12 12.12
C MET A 179 1.08 -10.70 11.59
N PHE A 180 1.31 -9.71 12.48
CA PHE A 180 1.62 -8.33 12.12
C PHE A 180 3.11 -7.98 12.24
N ILE A 181 3.98 -8.97 12.47
CA ILE A 181 5.43 -8.77 12.28
C ILE A 181 5.63 -8.64 10.77
N SER A 182 5.78 -7.40 10.28
CA SER A 182 6.55 -7.13 9.07
C SER A 182 7.83 -7.93 9.19
N ASP A 183 7.98 -8.97 8.37
CA ASP A 183 9.09 -9.91 8.49
C ASP A 183 10.34 -9.13 8.10
N LYS A 184 10.98 -8.51 9.09
CA LYS A 184 12.20 -7.75 8.89
C LYS A 184 13.18 -8.71 8.23
N ASN A 185 13.66 -8.35 7.06
CA ASN A 185 14.50 -9.17 6.21
C ASN A 185 13.75 -10.29 5.45
N PHE A 186 12.52 -10.04 4.98
CA PHE A 186 11.71 -10.99 4.21
C PHE A 186 12.46 -11.57 3.00
N ILE A 187 13.06 -10.71 2.16
CA ILE A 187 13.77 -11.14 0.95
C ILE A 187 14.97 -12.01 1.36
N GLN A 188 15.76 -11.57 2.34
CA GLN A 188 16.89 -12.36 2.85
C GLN A 188 16.43 -13.73 3.39
N ASN A 189 15.35 -13.78 4.16
CA ASN A 189 14.77 -15.01 4.68
C ASN A 189 14.25 -15.91 3.56
N TYR A 190 13.59 -15.32 2.55
CA TYR A 190 13.10 -16.05 1.38
C TYR A 190 14.25 -16.71 0.62
N LEU A 191 15.31 -15.97 0.29
CA LEU A 191 16.48 -16.50 -0.40
C LEU A 191 17.14 -17.62 0.41
N LYS A 192 17.30 -17.42 1.72
CA LYS A 192 17.89 -18.40 2.63
C LYS A 192 17.08 -19.69 2.74
N ASN A 193 15.75 -19.59 2.81
CA ASN A 193 14.86 -20.74 2.98
C ASN A 193 14.61 -21.50 1.67
N ASN A 194 14.92 -20.90 0.52
CA ASN A 194 14.76 -21.51 -0.80
C ASN A 194 16.11 -21.94 -1.38
N SER A 195 16.87 -22.72 -0.61
CA SER A 195 18.23 -23.16 -0.97
C SER A 195 18.31 -24.02 -2.24
N SER A 196 17.19 -24.55 -2.73
CA SER A 196 17.12 -25.25 -4.02
C SER A 196 17.14 -24.29 -5.23
N LYS A 197 16.77 -23.02 -5.04
CA LYS A 197 16.76 -21.98 -6.08
C LYS A 197 17.91 -20.99 -5.93
N TYR A 198 18.30 -20.69 -4.68
CA TYR A 198 19.30 -19.68 -4.36
C TYR A 198 20.42 -20.29 -3.51
N THR A 199 21.67 -20.05 -3.91
CA THR A 199 22.83 -20.50 -3.15
C THR A 199 23.51 -19.28 -2.52
N TYR A 200 23.67 -19.30 -1.20
CA TYR A 200 24.45 -18.29 -0.50
C TYR A 200 25.89 -18.31 -0.99
N TYR A 201 26.44 -17.14 -1.32
CA TYR A 201 27.79 -16.99 -1.83
C TYR A 201 28.71 -16.33 -0.82
N THR A 202 28.37 -15.12 -0.38
CA THR A 202 29.18 -14.33 0.56
C THR A 202 28.36 -13.22 1.22
N SER A 203 29.00 -12.41 2.07
CA SER A 203 28.44 -11.16 2.58
C SER A 203 29.47 -10.04 2.47
N ILE A 204 29.05 -8.85 2.05
CA ILE A 204 29.85 -7.63 2.10
C ILE A 204 29.56 -6.92 3.42
N THR A 205 30.59 -6.63 4.21
CA THR A 205 30.45 -5.87 5.46
C THR A 205 30.54 -4.38 5.17
N SER A 206 29.68 -3.57 5.80
CA SER A 206 29.68 -2.11 5.60
C SER A 206 31.01 -1.51 6.07
N ASP A 207 31.54 -0.62 5.24
CA ASP A 207 32.68 0.25 5.49
C ASP A 207 32.43 1.24 6.66
N ALA A 208 31.17 1.56 6.97
CA ALA A 208 30.80 2.47 8.05
C ALA A 208 30.40 1.74 9.36
N ASN A 209 29.97 0.48 9.30
CA ASN A 209 29.54 -0.27 10.48
C ASN A 209 29.71 -1.79 10.29
N SER A 210 30.63 -2.40 11.02
CA SER A 210 30.96 -3.83 10.92
C SER A 210 29.82 -4.79 11.27
N LYS A 211 28.72 -4.31 11.87
CA LYS A 211 27.53 -5.11 12.15
C LYS A 211 26.54 -5.16 10.99
N LEU A 212 26.66 -4.26 10.01
CA LEU A 212 25.78 -4.20 8.85
C LEU A 212 26.42 -4.98 7.71
N LYS A 213 25.64 -5.85 7.08
CA LYS A 213 26.08 -6.69 5.98
C LYS A 213 25.06 -6.70 4.85
N ALA A 214 25.55 -6.78 3.63
CA ALA A 214 24.79 -7.17 2.45
C ALA A 214 25.12 -8.63 2.13
N ASP A 215 24.12 -9.49 2.11
CA ASP A 215 24.30 -10.88 1.72
C ASP A 215 24.19 -11.00 0.20
N VAL A 216 24.99 -11.90 -0.35
CA VAL A 216 25.08 -12.16 -1.78
C VAL A 216 24.74 -13.62 -2.01
N TYR A 217 23.77 -13.85 -2.88
CA TYR A 217 23.34 -15.16 -3.37
C TYR A 217 23.57 -15.24 -4.87
N TYR A 218 23.63 -16.45 -5.42
CA TYR A 218 23.54 -16.68 -6.86
C TYR A 218 22.48 -17.74 -7.17
N THR A 219 22.02 -17.74 -8.41
CA THR A 219 21.06 -18.71 -8.95
C THR A 219 21.40 -19.09 -10.38
N SER A 220 20.88 -20.23 -10.83
CA SER A 220 20.92 -20.65 -12.24
C SER A 220 19.73 -20.14 -13.06
N MET A 221 18.72 -19.55 -12.40
CA MET A 221 17.63 -18.86 -13.10
C MET A 221 18.16 -17.63 -13.82
N SER A 222 17.48 -17.19 -14.87
CA SER A 222 17.79 -15.91 -15.50
C SER A 222 17.52 -14.74 -14.54
N MET A 223 18.08 -13.57 -14.86
CA MET A 223 17.84 -12.34 -14.12
C MET A 223 16.35 -11.98 -14.05
N ASP A 224 15.63 -12.12 -15.16
CA ASP A 224 14.19 -11.83 -15.23
C ASP A 224 13.37 -12.84 -14.41
N GLU A 225 13.63 -14.14 -14.53
CA GLU A 225 12.94 -15.18 -13.75
C GLU A 225 13.17 -15.03 -12.24
N SER A 226 14.42 -14.76 -11.84
CA SER A 226 14.76 -14.60 -10.43
C SER A 226 14.20 -13.32 -9.82
N ALA A 227 14.16 -12.21 -10.56
CA ALA A 227 13.48 -11.00 -10.15
C ALA A 227 11.99 -11.26 -9.95
N LYS A 228 11.32 -11.91 -10.93
CA LYS A 228 9.89 -12.27 -10.83
C LYS A 228 9.59 -13.19 -9.65
N ASP A 229 10.43 -14.19 -9.40
CA ASP A 229 10.26 -15.11 -8.27
C ASP A 229 10.33 -14.39 -6.91
N ILE A 230 11.25 -13.42 -6.75
CA ILE A 230 11.35 -12.60 -5.54
C ILE A 230 10.13 -11.67 -5.43
N ILE A 231 9.76 -10.99 -6.51
CA ILE A 231 8.67 -10.00 -6.53
C ILE A 231 7.31 -10.64 -6.23
N ASP A 232 7.03 -11.81 -6.80
CA ASP A 232 5.81 -12.57 -6.55
C ASP A 232 5.65 -12.95 -5.07
N LYS A 233 6.75 -13.19 -4.36
CA LYS A 233 6.73 -13.53 -2.94
C LYS A 233 6.76 -12.32 -2.02
N ALA A 234 7.42 -11.24 -2.44
CA ALA A 234 7.53 -10.00 -1.68
C ALA A 234 6.46 -8.97 -2.06
N THR A 235 5.46 -9.31 -2.89
CA THR A 235 4.54 -8.36 -3.54
C THR A 235 3.98 -7.29 -2.60
N THR A 236 3.54 -7.69 -1.41
CA THR A 236 2.92 -6.79 -0.42
C THR A 236 3.88 -5.89 0.35
N LEU A 237 5.19 -6.07 0.16
CA LEU A 237 6.27 -5.40 0.89
C LEU A 237 7.10 -4.46 0.00
N ILE A 238 6.91 -4.53 -1.32
CA ILE A 238 7.69 -3.76 -2.30
C ILE A 238 7.17 -2.32 -2.32
N GLU A 239 8.06 -1.37 -2.04
CA GLU A 239 7.84 0.07 -2.21
C GLU A 239 8.10 0.49 -3.66
N GLU A 240 9.17 -0.03 -4.27
CA GLU A 240 9.55 0.31 -5.65
C GLU A 240 10.34 -0.83 -6.29
N VAL A 241 10.17 -1.04 -7.61
CA VAL A 241 10.93 -2.01 -8.39
C VAL A 241 11.16 -1.49 -9.81
N GLN A 242 12.41 -1.51 -10.26
CA GLN A 242 12.77 -1.07 -11.61
C GLN A 242 14.00 -1.79 -12.16
N SER A 243 14.01 -2.05 -13.47
CA SER A 243 15.22 -2.46 -14.19
C SER A 243 16.06 -1.26 -14.61
N SER A 244 17.36 -1.46 -14.73
CA SER A 244 18.23 -0.52 -15.43
C SER A 244 17.88 -0.45 -16.92
N ASP A 245 18.18 0.68 -17.56
CA ASP A 245 17.89 0.91 -18.98
C ASP A 245 18.57 -0.10 -19.93
N ASP A 246 19.70 -0.68 -19.48
CA ASP A 246 20.45 -1.71 -20.19
C ASP A 246 20.01 -3.15 -19.85
N GLU A 247 19.02 -3.29 -18.96
CA GLU A 247 18.50 -4.56 -18.46
C GLU A 247 19.56 -5.50 -17.87
N TYR A 248 20.68 -4.99 -17.36
CA TYR A 248 21.69 -5.80 -16.63
C TYR A 248 21.44 -5.89 -15.13
N SER A 249 20.46 -5.13 -14.62
CA SER A 249 20.08 -5.18 -13.22
C SER A 249 18.60 -4.86 -12.99
N VAL A 250 18.05 -5.43 -11.92
CA VAL A 250 16.71 -5.15 -11.40
C VAL A 250 16.81 -4.84 -9.93
N ALA A 251 16.41 -3.63 -9.55
CA ALA A 251 16.42 -3.17 -8.18
C ALA A 251 15.04 -3.32 -7.55
N ILE A 252 14.99 -3.83 -6.32
CA ILE A 252 13.79 -4.10 -5.54
C ILE A 252 13.96 -3.44 -4.18
N LEU A 253 13.11 -2.46 -3.89
CA LEU A 253 13.07 -1.74 -2.62
C LEU A 253 11.84 -2.15 -1.82
N THR A 254 12.06 -2.48 -0.56
CA THR A 254 10.99 -2.68 0.43
C THR A 254 11.16 -1.66 1.57
N LYS A 255 10.25 -1.72 2.54
CA LYS A 255 10.34 -0.89 3.75
C LYS A 255 11.60 -1.12 4.59
N ASP A 256 12.12 -2.34 4.61
CA ASP A 256 13.23 -2.75 5.50
C ASP A 256 14.48 -3.24 4.75
N GLU A 257 14.36 -3.64 3.49
CA GLU A 257 15.45 -4.17 2.67
C GLU A 257 15.58 -3.47 1.31
N TYR A 258 16.81 -3.49 0.80
CA TYR A 258 17.14 -3.18 -0.57
C TYR A 258 17.84 -4.37 -1.21
N ALA A 259 17.32 -4.84 -2.34
CA ALA A 259 17.87 -5.95 -3.10
C ALA A 259 18.10 -5.55 -4.56
N VAL A 260 19.17 -6.09 -5.16
CA VAL A 260 19.41 -5.99 -6.60
C VAL A 260 19.72 -7.36 -7.16
N VAL A 261 19.03 -7.71 -8.24
CA VAL A 261 19.29 -8.88 -9.09
C VAL A 261 20.12 -8.39 -10.28
N TYR A 262 21.25 -9.01 -10.57
CA TYR A 262 22.19 -8.54 -11.60
C TYR A 262 23.03 -9.67 -12.18
N ILE A 263 23.70 -9.40 -13.31
CA ILE A 263 24.62 -10.35 -13.95
C ILE A 263 26.03 -10.17 -13.38
N GLY A 264 26.65 -11.26 -12.93
CA GLY A 264 28.02 -11.26 -12.44
C GLY A 264 29.04 -11.61 -13.52
N MET A 265 30.33 -11.45 -13.21
CA MET A 265 31.44 -11.71 -14.14
C MET A 265 31.54 -13.15 -14.66
N ASP A 266 30.92 -14.12 -13.99
CA ASP A 266 30.83 -15.52 -14.42
C ASP A 266 29.51 -15.86 -15.13
N ASP A 267 28.84 -14.84 -15.67
CA ASP A 267 27.54 -14.91 -16.38
C ASP A 267 26.40 -15.52 -15.53
N LYS A 268 26.60 -15.65 -14.22
CA LYS A 268 25.55 -16.05 -13.29
C LYS A 268 24.71 -14.87 -12.86
N THR A 269 23.45 -15.15 -12.52
CA THR A 269 22.59 -14.18 -11.86
C THR A 269 22.89 -14.14 -10.37
N TYR A 270 23.29 -12.97 -9.88
CA TYR A 270 23.50 -12.67 -8.47
C TYR A 270 22.35 -11.87 -7.91
N ILE A 271 22.13 -12.04 -6.61
CA ILE A 271 21.19 -11.27 -5.81
C ILE A 271 21.96 -10.75 -4.61
N GLN A 272 22.12 -9.44 -4.52
CA GLN A 272 22.66 -8.78 -3.35
C GLN A 272 21.51 -8.13 -2.58
N VAL A 273 21.29 -8.56 -1.34
CA VAL A 273 20.23 -8.06 -0.45
C VAL A 273 20.83 -7.51 0.83
N CYS A 274 20.33 -6.37 1.29
CA CYS A 274 20.80 -5.73 2.50
C CYS A 274 19.68 -5.01 3.25
N PRO A 275 19.82 -4.80 4.56
CA PRO A 275 18.96 -3.87 5.27
C PRO A 275 19.10 -2.46 4.70
N ARG A 276 18.01 -1.68 4.68
CA ARG A 276 18.02 -0.27 4.27
C ARG A 276 19.11 0.55 4.96
N GLU A 277 19.37 0.26 6.24
CA GLU A 277 20.43 0.90 7.02
C GLU A 277 21.83 0.65 6.45
N TYR A 278 22.11 -0.56 5.95
CA TYR A 278 23.38 -0.86 5.29
C TYR A 278 23.55 0.04 4.07
N MET A 279 22.52 0.11 3.22
CA MET A 279 22.59 0.92 2.01
C MET A 279 22.76 2.40 2.34
N TYR A 280 22.06 2.90 3.35
CA TYR A 280 22.13 4.29 3.78
C TYR A 280 23.54 4.74 4.18
N VAL A 281 24.31 3.89 4.86
CA VAL A 281 25.64 4.27 5.40
C VAL A 281 26.81 3.77 4.57
N SER A 282 26.61 2.76 3.74
CA SER A 282 27.72 2.09 3.07
C SER A 282 28.05 2.70 1.71
N ASN A 283 29.35 2.80 1.41
CA ASN A 283 29.82 3.17 0.08
C ASN A 283 30.24 1.96 -0.78
N ASN A 284 29.88 0.75 -0.37
CA ASN A 284 30.19 -0.47 -1.11
C ASN A 284 29.37 -0.58 -2.41
N ASP A 285 29.97 -1.22 -3.41
CA ASP A 285 29.37 -1.54 -4.71
C ASP A 285 28.73 -2.94 -4.72
N LEU A 286 28.13 -3.35 -5.84
CA LEU A 286 27.66 -4.72 -6.04
C LEU A 286 28.85 -5.69 -6.09
N TYR A 287 28.67 -6.88 -5.51
CA TYR A 287 29.67 -7.92 -5.56
C TYR A 287 29.83 -8.47 -6.99
N ASN A 288 31.03 -8.40 -7.56
CA ASN A 288 31.40 -9.15 -8.77
C ASN A 288 30.48 -8.94 -9.99
N THR A 289 29.91 -7.74 -10.16
CA THR A 289 29.10 -7.39 -11.35
C THR A 289 29.95 -7.41 -12.63
N SER A 290 29.38 -7.90 -13.74
CA SER A 290 30.00 -7.81 -15.07
C SER A 290 29.83 -6.44 -15.73
N HIS A 291 28.87 -5.63 -15.25
CA HIS A 291 28.51 -4.35 -15.84
C HIS A 291 28.68 -3.21 -14.84
N SER A 292 29.50 -2.21 -15.21
CA SER A 292 29.71 -1.01 -14.39
C SER A 292 28.44 -0.17 -14.23
N SER A 293 27.55 -0.22 -15.22
CA SER A 293 26.24 0.43 -15.18
C SER A 293 25.37 -0.12 -14.06
N SER A 294 25.46 -1.41 -13.72
CA SER A 294 24.73 -1.99 -12.57
C SER A 294 25.20 -1.42 -11.23
N ASN A 295 26.49 -1.11 -11.08
CA ASN A 295 27.00 -0.43 -9.86
C ASN A 295 26.48 1.00 -9.75
N VAL A 296 26.46 1.72 -10.87
CA VAL A 296 25.90 3.09 -10.92
C VAL A 296 24.41 3.03 -10.59
N TYR A 297 23.67 2.14 -11.25
CA TYR A 297 22.24 1.96 -11.06
C TYR A 297 21.87 1.54 -9.63
N TYR A 298 22.64 0.64 -9.01
CA TYR A 298 22.48 0.24 -7.61
C TYR A 298 22.46 1.45 -6.66
N ARG A 299 23.30 2.45 -6.92
CA ARG A 299 23.35 3.65 -6.10
C ARG A 299 22.31 4.69 -6.52
N ASP A 300 22.15 4.92 -7.82
CA ASP A 300 21.19 5.88 -8.39
C ASP A 300 19.74 5.52 -8.02
N PHE A 301 19.38 4.25 -8.09
CA PHE A 301 18.04 3.77 -7.75
C PHE A 301 17.74 3.97 -6.27
N TYR A 302 18.62 3.53 -5.36
CA TYR A 302 18.42 3.75 -3.93
C TYR A 302 18.37 5.24 -3.59
N TYR A 303 19.23 6.06 -4.20
CA TYR A 303 19.23 7.51 -4.00
C TYR A 303 17.90 8.14 -4.42
N THR A 304 17.35 7.69 -5.55
CA THR A 304 16.10 8.21 -6.10
C THR A 304 14.89 7.82 -5.25
N PHE A 305 14.77 6.54 -4.87
CA PHE A 305 13.53 6.01 -4.30
C PHE A 305 13.59 5.72 -2.79
N GLY A 306 14.76 5.39 -2.24
CA GLY A 306 14.90 4.97 -0.84
C GLY A 306 15.47 6.03 0.10
N TYR A 307 16.47 6.79 -0.36
CA TYR A 307 17.29 7.65 0.48
C TYR A 307 16.48 8.68 1.28
N ARG A 308 15.51 9.37 0.64
CA ARG A 308 14.70 10.39 1.31
C ARG A 308 13.90 9.82 2.48
N ASN A 309 13.31 8.64 2.31
CA ASN A 309 12.54 7.96 3.35
C ASN A 309 13.45 7.49 4.50
N ASP A 310 14.67 7.07 4.17
CA ASP A 310 15.67 6.64 5.15
C ASP A 310 16.38 7.76 5.89
N TYR A 311 16.44 8.95 5.29
CA TYR A 311 17.14 10.09 5.87
C TYR A 311 16.63 10.41 7.27
N SER A 312 15.30 10.41 7.47
CA SER A 312 14.71 10.68 8.79
C SER A 312 15.02 9.58 9.81
N LYS A 313 14.97 8.32 9.38
CA LYS A 313 15.19 7.10 10.18
C LYS A 313 16.64 6.98 10.64
N TYR A 314 17.60 7.36 9.78
CA TYR A 314 19.04 7.19 10.02
C TYR A 314 19.82 8.50 10.14
N LYS A 315 19.16 9.65 10.30
CA LYS A 315 19.75 11.02 10.38
C LYS A 315 20.96 11.23 11.29
N ARG A 316 21.19 10.33 12.25
CA ARG A 316 22.35 10.37 13.17
C ARG A 316 23.60 9.70 12.59
N ARG A 317 23.51 9.11 11.40
CA ARG A 317 24.59 8.42 10.70
C ARG A 317 25.04 9.27 9.52
N ILE A 318 26.34 9.24 9.24
CA ILE A 318 26.88 9.87 8.04
C ILE A 318 26.51 8.99 6.85
N SER A 319 25.92 9.57 5.82
CA SER A 319 25.57 8.89 4.59
C SER A 319 26.47 9.37 3.44
N PRO A 320 27.03 8.46 2.62
CA PRO A 320 27.70 8.85 1.38
C PRO A 320 26.74 9.53 0.38
N PHE A 321 25.42 9.37 0.57
CA PHE A 321 24.40 10.02 -0.25
C PHE A 321 24.22 11.51 0.01
N ASN A 322 24.74 12.04 1.13
CA ASN A 322 24.70 13.48 1.42
C ASN A 322 25.41 14.34 0.36
N THR A 323 26.46 13.79 -0.27
CA THR A 323 27.26 14.46 -1.30
C THR A 323 27.19 13.73 -2.64
N TYR A 324 26.26 12.79 -2.78
CA TYR A 324 26.15 11.98 -3.97
C TYR A 324 25.58 12.81 -5.13
N LYS A 325 26.23 12.70 -6.29
CA LYS A 325 25.90 13.44 -7.52
C LYS A 325 25.54 12.48 -8.65
N GLY A 326 25.02 11.31 -8.30
CA GLY A 326 24.54 10.34 -9.27
C GLY A 326 23.29 10.82 -10.01
N ASN A 327 22.81 10.01 -10.94
CA ASN A 327 21.65 10.34 -11.73
C ASN A 327 20.37 10.11 -10.93
N ILE A 328 19.32 10.84 -11.29
CA ILE A 328 17.97 10.54 -10.86
C ILE A 328 17.41 9.52 -11.84
N VAL A 329 16.99 8.37 -11.32
CA VAL A 329 16.32 7.35 -12.13
C VAL A 329 14.92 7.85 -12.45
N SER A 330 14.59 8.00 -13.74
CA SER A 330 13.22 8.32 -14.12
C SER A 330 12.31 7.16 -13.75
N GLN A 331 11.22 7.45 -13.04
CA GLN A 331 10.24 6.43 -12.69
C GLN A 331 9.62 5.84 -13.96
N ASP A 332 9.82 4.54 -14.16
CA ASP A 332 9.21 3.82 -15.27
C ASP A 332 7.85 3.24 -14.85
N PHE A 333 6.79 3.98 -15.18
CA PHE A 333 5.42 3.58 -14.91
C PHE A 333 4.98 2.34 -15.72
N ASN A 334 5.69 1.99 -16.78
CA ASN A 334 5.40 0.83 -17.64
C ASN A 334 6.37 -0.33 -17.39
N ASN A 335 7.15 -0.29 -16.32
CA ASN A 335 8.08 -1.36 -16.00
C ASN A 335 7.33 -2.70 -15.86
N LYS A 336 7.78 -3.71 -16.62
CA LYS A 336 7.27 -5.09 -16.63
C LYS A 336 7.16 -5.75 -15.25
N TYR A 337 7.93 -5.31 -14.26
CA TYR A 337 7.91 -5.84 -12.90
C TYR A 337 6.80 -5.23 -12.01
N ARG A 338 6.29 -4.04 -12.36
CA ARG A 338 5.24 -3.33 -11.60
C ARG A 338 3.86 -3.96 -11.78
N GLU A 339 3.61 -4.62 -12.91
CA GLU A 339 2.39 -5.41 -13.14
C GLU A 339 2.26 -6.57 -12.12
N LEU A 340 3.39 -7.14 -11.68
CA LEU A 340 3.42 -8.21 -10.68
C LEU A 340 3.07 -7.68 -9.28
N GLN A 341 3.46 -6.44 -8.96
CA GLN A 341 3.11 -5.76 -7.71
C GLN A 341 1.59 -5.54 -7.57
N THR A 342 0.91 -5.26 -8.68
CA THR A 342 -0.51 -4.88 -8.73
C THR A 342 -1.46 -6.07 -8.87
N SER A 343 -0.96 -7.26 -9.24
CA SER A 343 -1.78 -8.47 -9.40
C SER A 343 -2.34 -9.05 -8.09
N ASN A 344 -1.79 -8.69 -6.93
CA ASN A 344 -2.13 -9.27 -5.62
C ASN A 344 -2.41 -8.24 -4.50
N GLN A 345 -2.63 -6.95 -4.81
CA GLN A 345 -2.84 -5.90 -3.81
C GLN A 345 -4.11 -5.07 -4.10
N SER A 346 -5.01 -5.00 -3.12
CA SER A 346 -6.02 -3.94 -3.01
C SER A 346 -5.27 -2.64 -2.69
N VAL A 347 -5.40 -1.64 -3.57
CA VAL A 347 -4.54 -0.45 -3.58
C VAL A 347 -4.84 0.47 -2.39
N LYS A 348 -6.06 0.46 -1.85
CA LYS A 348 -6.40 1.23 -0.63
C LYS A 348 -5.88 0.68 0.71
N ARG A 349 -5.18 -0.47 0.73
CA ARG A 349 -4.49 -0.98 1.94
C ARG A 349 -3.03 -0.56 2.07
N GLY A 350 -2.39 -0.12 0.97
CA GLY A 350 -0.97 0.25 0.95
C GLY A 350 -0.66 1.58 1.66
N SER A 351 -1.67 2.44 1.81
CA SER A 351 -1.56 3.79 2.36
C SER A 351 -1.64 3.85 3.90
N VAL A 352 -2.17 2.80 4.56
CA VAL A 352 -2.33 2.76 6.04
C VAL A 352 -1.01 2.79 6.83
N PHE A 353 0.15 2.64 6.17
CA PHE A 353 1.45 2.58 6.84
C PHE A 353 2.54 3.53 6.30
N SER A 354 2.22 4.44 5.38
CA SER A 354 3.18 5.41 4.81
C SER A 354 3.10 6.82 5.41
N ARG A 355 1.95 7.25 5.98
CA ARG A 355 1.86 8.55 6.66
C ARG A 355 2.55 8.51 8.04
N THR A 356 3.87 8.71 8.04
CA THR A 356 4.60 9.08 9.27
C THR A 356 4.16 10.45 9.73
N SER A 357 3.59 10.50 10.93
CA SER A 357 3.26 11.71 11.69
C SER A 357 4.37 12.76 11.61
N SER A 358 4.09 13.92 11.03
CA SER A 358 4.80 15.16 11.33
C SER A 358 4.02 15.91 12.41
N GLY A 359 4.21 15.48 13.66
CA GLY A 359 3.85 16.31 14.81
C GLY A 359 4.75 17.54 14.86
N GLY A 360 4.15 18.71 15.05
CA GLY A 360 4.80 19.85 15.72
C GLY A 360 4.55 21.22 15.10
N GLY A 361 3.67 22.01 15.71
CA GLY A 361 3.50 23.42 15.38
C GLY A 361 2.45 24.17 16.20
N LEU A 362 2.52 24.11 17.54
CA LEU A 362 1.92 25.17 18.35
C LEU A 362 2.66 26.49 18.06
N SER A 363 1.98 27.49 17.53
CA SER A 363 2.37 28.90 17.72
C SER A 363 1.16 29.80 17.68
N SER A 364 0.79 30.29 18.87
CA SER A 364 -0.04 31.47 19.09
C SER A 364 0.57 32.71 18.43
N GLY A 365 -0.26 33.68 18.02
CA GLY A 365 0.20 35.05 17.87
C GLY A 365 -0.51 35.92 16.85
N LYS A 366 -1.54 36.63 17.34
CA LYS A 366 -2.21 37.85 16.84
C LYS A 366 -3.10 37.76 15.61
#